data_AF-M1AQC5-F1
#
_entry.id   AF-M1AQC5-F1
#
_cell.length_a   1.000
_cell.length_b   1.000
_cell.length_c   1.000
_cell.angle_alpha   90.00
_cell.angle_beta   90.00
_cell.angle_gamma   90.00
#
_symmetry.space_group_name_H-M   'P 1'
#
loop_
_entity.id
_entity.type
_entity.pdbx_description
1 polymer ?
#
loop_
_entity_poly.entity_id
_entity_poly.type
_entity_poly.pdbx_seq_one_letter_code
_entity_poly.pdbx_strand_id
1 'polypeptide(L)'
;MNEVREDISWLEIASRFLLLVMTSALVLAFFSFSISQPLVSLMSLRKKNPKEYKTMSQALGIPDSGILLQRESTSILDPNEPLEKLLLNRRFRQSFMEFADSCLAGESVHFYDEVQHFDKIPIQDSVRRIYMARHIIEKYIAAGAPMEVNISHRIRQEILSTNDLSHTDLFKNALGELMQLMKLVGLLRSKPLLA
;
A
#
# COMPACT_ATOMS: atom_id res chain seq x y z
N MET A 1 5.98 -67.17 33.44
CA MET A 1 6.82 -66.29 32.57
C MET A 1 6.07 -65.81 31.31
N ASN A 2 4.72 -65.77 31.30
CA ASN A 2 3.95 -65.37 30.12
C ASN A 2 3.35 -63.94 30.24
N GLU A 3 3.08 -63.48 31.47
CA GLU A 3 2.35 -62.24 31.75
C GLU A 3 3.16 -60.97 31.45
N VAL A 4 4.43 -60.93 31.85
CA VAL A 4 5.34 -59.78 31.61
C VAL A 4 5.62 -59.54 30.12
N ARG A 5 5.49 -60.58 29.27
CA ARG A 5 5.76 -60.46 27.82
C ARG A 5 4.56 -59.90 27.05
N GLU A 6 3.35 -60.15 27.52
CA GLU A 6 2.13 -59.60 26.92
C GLU A 6 1.99 -58.10 27.22
N ASP A 7 2.34 -57.66 28.44
CA ASP A 7 2.32 -56.25 28.83
C ASP A 7 3.29 -55.39 27.99
N ILE A 8 4.49 -55.91 27.71
CA ILE A 8 5.50 -55.22 26.88
C ILE A 8 4.97 -55.06 25.44
N SER A 9 4.29 -56.08 24.90
CA SER A 9 3.72 -56.02 23.55
C SER A 9 2.55 -55.04 23.45
N TRP A 10 1.68 -54.98 24.45
CA TRP A 10 0.60 -54.01 24.54
C TRP A 10 1.11 -52.58 24.65
N LEU A 11 2.16 -52.37 25.44
CA LEU A 11 2.80 -51.07 25.59
C LEU A 11 3.41 -50.59 24.26
N GLU A 12 4.00 -51.49 23.49
CA GLU A 12 4.57 -51.18 22.17
C GLU A 12 3.47 -50.82 21.15
N ILE A 13 2.36 -51.55 21.15
CA ILE A 13 1.20 -51.27 20.29
C ILE A 13 0.56 -49.93 20.66
N ALA A 14 0.38 -49.67 21.96
CA ALA A 14 -0.14 -48.41 22.45
C ALA A 14 0.77 -47.22 22.10
N SER A 15 2.09 -47.39 22.21
CA SER A 15 3.08 -46.38 21.82
C SER A 15 3.02 -46.05 20.33
N ARG A 16 2.98 -47.07 19.47
CA ARG A 16 2.87 -46.89 18.01
C ARG A 16 1.55 -46.20 17.63
N PHE A 17 0.45 -46.57 18.26
CA PHE A 17 -0.84 -45.95 18.03
C PHE A 17 -0.83 -44.47 18.48
N LEU A 18 -0.28 -44.17 19.65
CA LEU A 18 -0.13 -42.81 20.15
C LEU A 18 0.72 -41.96 19.19
N LEU A 19 1.82 -42.49 18.69
CA LEU A 19 2.68 -41.81 17.71
C LEU A 19 1.94 -41.50 16.41
N LEU A 20 1.12 -42.42 15.90
CA LEU A 20 0.31 -42.20 14.70
C LEU A 20 -0.76 -41.11 14.92
N VAL A 21 -1.42 -41.10 16.08
CA VAL A 21 -2.41 -40.08 16.42
C VAL A 21 -1.75 -38.71 16.57
N MET A 22 -0.62 -38.63 17.28
CA MET A 22 0.10 -37.37 17.50
C MET A 22 0.66 -36.79 16.20
N THR A 23 1.21 -37.64 15.32
CA THR A 23 1.69 -37.19 13.99
C THR A 23 0.55 -36.73 13.10
N SER A 24 -0.58 -37.44 13.07
CA SER A 24 -1.77 -37.00 12.33
C SER A 24 -2.31 -35.65 12.84
N ALA A 25 -2.42 -35.49 14.16
CA ALA A 25 -2.85 -34.24 14.78
C ALA A 25 -1.87 -33.08 14.47
N LEU A 26 -0.56 -33.35 14.51
CA LEU A 26 0.47 -32.37 14.19
C LEU A 26 0.40 -31.92 12.72
N VAL A 27 0.18 -32.87 11.80
CA VAL A 27 -0.02 -32.57 10.37
C VAL A 27 -1.27 -31.70 10.19
N LEU A 28 -2.40 -32.08 10.79
CA LEU A 28 -3.64 -31.29 10.72
C LEU A 28 -3.47 -29.88 11.31
N ALA A 29 -2.74 -29.74 12.42
CA ALA A 29 -2.44 -28.46 13.03
C ALA A 29 -1.52 -27.60 12.13
N PHE A 30 -0.48 -28.19 11.53
CA PHE A 30 0.40 -27.50 10.59
C PHE A 30 -0.34 -27.01 9.35
N PHE A 31 -1.16 -27.87 8.73
CA PHE A 31 -1.97 -27.46 7.59
C PHE A 31 -3.02 -26.42 7.98
N SER A 32 -3.65 -26.55 9.14
CA SER A 32 -4.62 -25.57 9.64
C SER A 32 -3.98 -24.22 9.95
N PHE A 33 -2.77 -24.20 10.53
CA PHE A 33 -2.02 -22.98 10.79
C PHE A 33 -1.48 -22.34 9.50
N SER A 34 -0.92 -23.14 8.57
CA SER A 34 -0.46 -22.65 7.26
C SER A 34 -1.60 -22.12 6.38
N ILE A 35 -2.79 -22.73 6.43
CA ILE A 35 -3.96 -22.30 5.64
C ILE A 35 -4.70 -21.11 6.29
N SER A 36 -4.59 -20.92 7.61
CA SER A 36 -5.23 -19.79 8.29
C SER A 36 -4.47 -18.46 8.14
N GLN A 37 -3.17 -18.46 7.83
CA GLN A 37 -2.41 -17.23 7.57
C GLN A 37 -2.89 -16.41 6.35
N PRO A 38 -3.21 -16.99 5.17
CA PRO A 38 -3.70 -16.21 4.04
C PRO A 38 -5.14 -15.70 4.22
N LEU A 39 -5.99 -16.39 4.99
CA LEU A 39 -7.42 -16.00 5.13
C LEU A 39 -7.69 -15.02 6.26
N VAL A 40 -6.95 -15.11 7.38
CA VAL A 40 -7.07 -14.13 8.47
C VAL A 40 -6.46 -12.79 8.07
N SER A 41 -5.44 -12.75 7.20
CA SER A 41 -4.92 -11.49 6.65
C SER A 41 -5.94 -10.81 5.71
N LEU A 42 -6.67 -11.59 4.90
CA LEU A 42 -7.74 -11.10 4.05
C LEU A 42 -8.98 -10.63 4.84
N MET A 43 -9.37 -11.32 5.91
CA MET A 43 -10.46 -10.84 6.78
C MET A 43 -10.04 -9.67 7.69
N SER A 44 -8.77 -9.62 8.11
CA SER A 44 -8.19 -8.49 8.84
C SER A 44 -8.11 -7.20 7.99
N LEU A 45 -8.02 -7.33 6.66
CA LEU A 45 -8.09 -6.19 5.74
C LEU A 45 -9.49 -5.56 5.70
N ARG A 46 -10.55 -6.36 5.89
CA ARG A 46 -11.94 -5.87 5.89
C ARG A 46 -12.34 -5.16 7.19
N LYS A 47 -11.61 -5.38 8.29
CA LYS A 47 -11.84 -4.71 9.58
C LYS A 47 -10.61 -3.90 10.00
N LYS A 48 -10.12 -3.04 9.12
CA LYS A 48 -9.06 -2.10 9.46
C LYS A 48 -9.70 -0.78 9.88
N ASN A 49 -9.78 -0.59 11.20
CA ASN A 49 -9.73 0.75 11.81
C ASN A 49 -8.70 1.60 11.03
N PRO A 50 -8.90 2.92 10.84
CA PRO A 50 -7.93 3.77 10.16
C PRO A 50 -6.63 3.74 10.96
N LYS A 51 -5.75 2.80 10.62
CA LYS A 51 -4.41 2.72 11.16
C LYS A 51 -3.72 3.93 10.57
N GLU A 52 -3.43 4.91 11.42
CA GLU A 52 -2.39 5.90 11.19
C GLU A 52 -1.12 5.13 10.80
N TYR A 53 -0.94 4.97 9.49
CA TYR A 53 0.37 4.66 8.98
C TYR A 53 1.17 5.92 9.22
N LYS A 54 2.23 5.78 10.03
CA LYS A 54 3.22 6.84 10.18
C LYS A 54 3.86 7.04 8.81
N THR A 55 3.28 7.95 8.04
CA THR A 55 3.79 8.37 6.73
C THR A 55 5.19 8.91 6.95
N MET A 56 6.07 8.74 5.96
CA MET A 56 7.44 9.24 6.08
C MET A 56 7.45 10.76 6.32
N SER A 57 6.43 11.46 5.82
CA SER A 57 6.17 12.87 6.13
C SER A 57 6.00 13.12 7.63
N GLN A 58 5.17 12.31 8.31
CA GLN A 58 5.00 12.39 9.76
C GLN A 58 6.28 12.04 10.53
N ALA A 59 7.05 11.06 10.05
CA ALA A 59 8.35 10.72 10.64
C ALA A 59 9.38 11.85 10.52
N LEU A 60 9.30 12.63 9.45
CA LEU A 60 10.12 13.82 9.21
C LEU A 60 9.58 15.08 9.91
N GLY A 61 8.52 14.96 10.71
CA GLY A 61 7.92 16.09 11.41
C GLY A 61 7.28 17.12 10.47
N ILE A 62 6.90 16.71 9.26
CA ILE A 62 6.04 17.51 8.40
C ILE A 62 4.67 17.51 9.05
N PRO A 63 4.11 18.67 9.43
CA PRO A 63 2.80 18.72 10.03
C PRO A 63 1.77 18.24 9.01
N ASP A 64 1.17 17.08 9.28
CA ASP A 64 -0.14 16.77 8.72
C ASP A 64 -1.06 17.87 9.22
N SER A 65 -1.53 18.73 8.32
CA SER A 65 -2.45 19.84 8.63
C SER A 65 -3.82 19.30 9.05
N GLY A 66 -3.92 18.58 10.18
CA GLY A 66 -5.05 17.68 10.38
C GLY A 66 -5.36 17.18 11.79
N ILE A 67 -4.76 17.68 12.87
CA ILE A 67 -5.33 17.53 14.22
C ILE A 67 -6.00 18.85 14.61
N LEU A 68 -6.98 19.30 13.83
CA LEU A 68 -8.04 20.16 14.34
C LEU A 68 -9.33 19.82 13.58
N LEU A 69 -10.28 19.28 14.35
CA LEU A 69 -11.70 19.25 14.05
C LEU A 69 -12.17 20.64 13.60
N GLN A 70 -12.14 20.93 12.31
CA GLN A 70 -12.83 22.10 11.79
C GLN A 70 -13.52 21.72 10.50
N ARG A 71 -14.81 21.39 10.65
CA ARG A 71 -15.91 21.64 9.71
C ARG A 71 -15.49 22.20 8.35
N GLU A 72 -14.79 21.40 7.53
CA GLU A 72 -14.52 21.78 6.15
C GLU A 72 -15.83 21.67 5.40
N SER A 73 -16.22 22.83 4.87
CA SER A 73 -17.40 23.13 4.10
C SER A 73 -17.75 22.01 3.14
N THR A 74 -19.05 21.74 3.03
CA THR A 74 -19.64 21.01 1.91
C THR A 74 -19.43 21.83 0.64
N SER A 75 -18.20 21.91 0.13
CA SER A 75 -17.97 22.39 -1.22
C SER A 75 -18.62 21.36 -2.14
N ILE A 76 -19.73 21.76 -2.77
CA ILE A 76 -20.36 21.00 -3.84
C ILE A 76 -19.26 20.80 -4.88
N LEU A 77 -18.74 19.58 -4.97
CA LEU A 77 -17.71 19.24 -5.93
C LEU A 77 -18.35 19.32 -7.31
N ASP A 78 -17.91 20.28 -8.13
CA ASP A 78 -18.33 20.34 -9.53
C ASP A 78 -17.58 19.23 -10.29
N PRO A 79 -18.26 18.19 -10.80
CA PRO A 79 -17.62 17.09 -11.52
C PRO A 79 -16.92 17.52 -12.81
N ASN A 80 -17.15 18.76 -13.28
CA ASN A 80 -16.50 19.31 -14.46
C ASN A 80 -15.18 20.01 -14.16
N GLU A 81 -14.78 20.11 -12.89
CA GLU A 81 -13.48 20.66 -12.53
C GLU A 81 -12.34 19.72 -12.95
N PRO A 82 -11.18 20.27 -13.35
CA PRO A 82 -10.02 19.46 -13.70
C PRO A 82 -9.63 18.58 -12.50
N LEU A 83 -9.29 17.31 -12.77
CA LEU A 83 -8.95 16.31 -11.75
C LEU A 83 -7.91 16.82 -10.75
N GLU A 84 -6.95 17.63 -11.21
CA GLU A 84 -5.94 18.29 -10.39
C GLU A 84 -6.57 19.11 -9.25
N LYS A 85 -7.63 19.84 -9.52
CA LYS A 85 -8.32 20.69 -8.55
C LYS A 85 -9.15 19.86 -7.57
N LEU A 86 -9.77 18.78 -8.05
CA LEU A 86 -10.50 17.84 -7.20
C LEU A 86 -9.57 17.09 -6.24
N LEU A 87 -8.37 16.70 -6.70
CA LEU A 87 -7.37 16.03 -5.89
C LEU A 87 -6.80 16.90 -4.77
N LEU A 88 -6.90 18.23 -4.85
CA LEU A 88 -6.54 19.11 -3.72
C LEU A 88 -7.49 18.90 -2.53
N ASN A 89 -8.77 18.61 -2.79
CA ASN A 89 -9.74 18.34 -1.73
C ASN A 89 -9.41 16.99 -1.05
N ARG A 90 -9.08 17.03 0.24
CA ARG A 90 -8.66 15.86 1.01
C ARG A 90 -9.72 14.75 1.03
N ARG A 91 -11.01 15.10 1.14
CA ARG A 91 -12.09 14.10 1.18
C ARG A 91 -12.21 13.41 -0.17
N PHE A 92 -12.24 14.18 -1.25
CA PHE A 92 -12.29 13.62 -2.60
C PHE A 92 -11.08 12.73 -2.87
N ARG A 93 -9.86 13.21 -2.55
CA ARG A 93 -8.64 12.44 -2.74
C ARG A 93 -8.65 11.13 -1.97
N GLN A 94 -9.13 11.12 -0.72
CA GLN A 94 -9.28 9.90 0.07
C GLN A 94 -10.27 8.92 -0.58
N SER A 95 -11.46 9.39 -0.97
CA SER A 95 -12.45 8.55 -1.65
C SER A 95 -11.96 8.03 -3.00
N PHE A 96 -11.22 8.86 -3.75
CA PHE A 96 -10.62 8.48 -5.02
C PHE A 96 -9.49 7.47 -4.85
N MET A 97 -8.70 7.60 -3.78
CA MET A 97 -7.65 6.64 -3.42
C MET A 97 -8.24 5.28 -3.05
N GLU A 98 -9.29 5.24 -2.23
CA GLU A 98 -10.01 4.00 -1.90
C GLU A 98 -10.62 3.35 -3.16
N PHE A 99 -11.19 4.15 -4.05
CA PHE A 99 -11.67 3.68 -5.34
C PHE A 99 -10.54 3.13 -6.21
N ALA A 100 -9.41 3.83 -6.32
CA ALA A 100 -8.27 3.41 -7.12
C ALA A 100 -7.63 2.12 -6.56
N ASP A 101 -7.51 2.01 -5.23
CA ASP A 101 -7.07 0.79 -4.54
C ASP A 101 -8.02 -0.38 -4.82
N SER A 102 -9.33 -0.16 -4.81
CA SER A 102 -10.31 -1.19 -5.18
C SER A 102 -10.19 -1.66 -6.63
N CYS A 103 -9.62 -0.81 -7.49
CA CYS A 103 -9.35 -1.11 -8.90
C CYS A 103 -7.95 -1.67 -9.14
N LEU A 104 -7.14 -1.87 -8.10
CA LEU A 104 -5.72 -2.25 -8.20
C LEU A 104 -4.90 -1.26 -9.05
N ALA A 105 -5.29 0.02 -9.02
CA ALA A 105 -4.66 1.12 -9.75
C ALA A 105 -4.35 2.32 -8.81
N GLY A 106 -4.20 2.03 -7.52
CA GLY A 106 -3.99 3.02 -6.46
C GLY A 106 -2.62 3.69 -6.51
N GLU A 107 -1.62 3.06 -7.12
CA GLU A 107 -0.23 3.50 -7.12
C GLU A 107 -0.06 4.95 -7.61
N SER A 108 -0.84 5.36 -8.61
CA SER A 108 -0.81 6.71 -9.16
C SER A 108 -1.29 7.76 -8.17
N VAL A 109 -2.33 7.44 -7.37
CA VAL A 109 -2.93 8.36 -6.39
C VAL A 109 -2.07 8.45 -5.13
N HIS A 110 -1.54 7.31 -4.67
CA HIS A 110 -0.60 7.25 -3.55
C HIS A 110 0.70 8.00 -3.87
N PHE A 111 1.22 7.85 -5.09
CA PHE A 111 2.37 8.62 -5.56
C PHE A 111 2.08 10.13 -5.57
N TYR A 112 0.92 10.54 -6.11
CA TYR A 112 0.52 11.95 -6.11
C TYR A 112 0.52 12.55 -4.70
N ASP A 113 -0.08 11.86 -3.73
CA ASP A 113 -0.15 12.35 -2.34
C ASP A 113 1.25 12.48 -1.70
N GLU A 114 2.15 11.51 -1.92
CA GLU A 114 3.53 11.58 -1.39
C GLU A 114 4.35 12.70 -2.03
N VAL A 115 4.20 12.95 -3.33
CA VAL A 115 4.87 14.09 -3.99
C VAL A 115 4.32 15.42 -3.47
N GLN A 116 3.02 15.53 -3.20
CA GLN A 116 2.47 16.71 -2.51
C GLN A 116 3.08 16.92 -1.12
N HIS A 117 3.45 15.86 -0.41
CA HIS A 117 4.17 15.98 0.86
C HIS A 117 5.63 16.38 0.67
N PHE A 118 6.29 15.89 -0.37
CA PHE A 118 7.64 16.33 -0.76
C PHE A 118 7.69 17.83 -1.09
N ASP A 119 6.69 18.35 -1.81
CA ASP A 119 6.60 19.76 -2.18
C ASP A 119 6.37 20.69 -0.98
N LYS A 120 5.77 20.18 0.11
CA LYS A 120 5.61 20.93 1.37
C LYS A 120 6.91 21.09 2.16
N ILE A 121 7.96 20.31 1.86
CA ILE A 121 9.23 20.40 2.58
C ILE A 121 9.97 21.68 2.14
N PRO A 122 10.38 22.56 3.07
CA PRO A 122 11.12 23.77 2.73
C PRO A 122 12.39 23.48 1.92
N ILE A 123 12.70 24.33 0.93
CA ILE A 123 13.88 24.18 0.05
C ILE A 123 15.19 24.21 0.87
N GLN A 124 15.20 24.95 1.99
CA GLN A 124 16.34 25.04 2.88
C GLN A 124 16.65 23.73 3.61
N ASP A 125 15.66 22.83 3.74
CA ASP A 125 15.83 21.53 4.40
C ASP A 125 16.16 20.43 3.36
N SER A 126 17.34 20.55 2.75
CA SER A 126 17.81 19.63 1.72
C SER A 126 17.89 18.18 2.22
N VAL A 127 18.22 17.99 3.51
CA VAL A 127 18.35 16.66 4.11
C VAL A 127 17.01 15.92 4.11
N ARG A 128 15.95 16.56 4.63
CA ARG A 128 14.61 15.93 4.63
C ARG A 128 14.08 15.70 3.22
N ARG A 129 14.35 16.63 2.30
CA ARG A 129 14.00 16.46 0.87
C ARG A 129 14.69 15.24 0.27
N ILE A 130 16.00 15.09 0.46
CA ILE A 130 16.75 13.93 -0.07
C ILE A 130 16.22 12.61 0.50
N TYR A 131 15.92 12.55 1.81
CA TYR A 131 15.35 11.35 2.41
C TYR A 131 13.98 11.01 1.84
N MET A 132 13.11 12.01 1.70
CA MET A 132 11.78 11.82 1.11
C MET A 132 11.87 11.41 -0.36
N ALA A 133 12.73 12.06 -1.14
CA ALA A 133 12.94 11.73 -2.55
C ALA A 133 13.42 10.29 -2.72
N ARG A 134 14.39 9.84 -1.91
CA ARG A 134 14.83 8.43 -1.91
C ARG A 134 13.70 7.47 -1.60
N HIS A 135 12.89 7.77 -0.58
CA HIS A 135 11.73 6.96 -0.24
C HIS A 135 10.74 6.84 -1.40
N ILE A 136 10.41 7.97 -2.04
CA ILE A 136 9.51 7.99 -3.20
C ILE A 136 10.12 7.19 -4.35
N ILE A 137 11.41 7.33 -4.60
CA ILE A 137 12.10 6.59 -5.67
C ILE A 137 12.05 5.08 -5.42
N GLU A 138 12.39 4.63 -4.21
CA GLU A 138 12.40 3.21 -3.86
C GLU A 138 11.00 2.58 -3.87
N LYS A 139 9.97 3.36 -3.48
CA LYS A 139 8.60 2.88 -3.35
C LYS A 139 7.80 2.91 -4.67
N TYR A 140 8.08 3.88 -5.55
CA TYR A 140 7.28 4.13 -6.75
C TYR A 140 8.06 4.15 -8.07
N ILE A 141 9.35 4.53 -8.09
CA ILE A 141 10.08 4.79 -9.35
C ILE A 141 11.05 3.66 -9.72
N ALA A 142 11.65 2.97 -8.76
CA ALA A 142 12.56 1.86 -9.04
C ALA A 142 11.82 0.73 -9.77
N ALA A 143 12.50 0.06 -10.70
CA ALA A 143 11.93 -1.11 -11.37
C ALA A 143 11.71 -2.23 -10.35
N GLY A 144 10.52 -2.81 -10.31
CA GLY A 144 10.12 -3.80 -9.31
C GLY A 144 9.78 -3.20 -7.94
N ALA A 145 9.60 -1.88 -7.85
CA ALA A 145 9.15 -1.23 -6.63
C ALA A 145 7.75 -1.74 -6.21
N PRO A 146 7.45 -1.78 -4.90
CA PRO A 146 6.19 -2.34 -4.40
C PRO A 146 4.93 -1.62 -4.90
N MET A 147 5.05 -0.34 -5.25
CA MET A 147 3.99 0.47 -5.85
C MET A 147 4.52 1.14 -7.12
N GLU A 148 5.24 0.39 -7.96
CA GLU A 148 5.83 0.93 -9.18
C GLU A 148 4.78 1.64 -10.05
N VAL A 149 5.02 2.93 -10.33
CA VAL A 149 4.11 3.72 -11.17
C VAL A 149 4.38 3.50 -12.65
N ASN A 150 3.31 3.55 -13.45
CA ASN A 150 3.39 3.44 -14.89
C ASN A 150 3.81 4.77 -15.52
N ILE A 151 5.12 4.99 -15.60
CA ILE A 151 5.75 6.14 -16.27
C ILE A 151 6.68 5.68 -17.39
N SER A 152 6.91 6.55 -18.36
CA SER A 152 7.81 6.28 -19.47
C SER A 152 9.24 6.00 -18.98
N HIS A 153 9.93 5.12 -19.70
CA HIS A 153 11.33 4.77 -19.39
C HIS A 153 12.23 6.01 -19.36
N ARG A 154 11.97 6.98 -20.24
CA ARG A 154 12.71 8.25 -20.30
C ARG A 154 12.65 9.00 -18.97
N ILE A 155 11.45 9.24 -18.44
CA ILE A 155 11.26 9.97 -17.17
C ILE A 155 11.85 9.18 -16.01
N ARG A 156 11.68 7.85 -16.01
CA ARG A 156 12.26 7.00 -14.98
C ARG A 156 13.78 7.16 -14.91
N GLN A 157 14.47 7.10 -16.06
CA GLN A 157 15.92 7.27 -16.12
C GLN A 157 16.34 8.70 -15.76
N GLU A 158 15.58 9.72 -16.15
CA GLU A 158 15.83 11.11 -15.75
C GLU A 158 15.87 11.24 -14.21
N ILE A 159 14.89 10.67 -13.51
CA ILE A 159 14.84 10.69 -12.05
C ILE A 159 15.99 9.87 -11.43
N LEU A 160 16.24 8.66 -11.95
CA LEU A 160 17.25 7.75 -11.38
C LEU A 160 18.70 8.20 -11.62
N SER A 161 18.96 8.93 -12.70
CA SER A 161 20.30 9.45 -13.04
C SER A 161 20.60 10.84 -12.45
N THR A 162 19.62 11.46 -11.80
CA THR A 162 19.77 12.79 -11.21
C THR A 162 20.62 12.74 -9.94
N ASN A 163 21.64 13.60 -9.88
CA ASN A 163 22.48 13.75 -8.68
C ASN A 163 21.84 14.65 -7.60
N ASP A 164 20.94 15.56 -8.01
CA ASP A 164 20.25 16.48 -7.10
C ASP A 164 18.84 15.99 -6.73
N LEU A 165 18.79 15.15 -5.70
CA LEU A 165 17.53 14.64 -5.13
C LEU A 165 16.76 15.69 -4.31
N SER A 166 17.33 16.87 -4.08
CA SER A 166 16.70 17.93 -3.30
C SER A 166 15.86 18.89 -4.15
N HIS A 167 15.95 18.79 -5.48
CA HIS A 167 15.29 19.70 -6.41
C HIS A 167 13.75 19.70 -6.27
N THR A 168 13.11 20.84 -6.48
CA THR A 168 11.63 21.01 -6.38
C THR A 168 10.89 20.29 -7.48
N ASP A 169 11.37 20.37 -8.71
CA ASP A 169 10.67 19.79 -9.86
C ASP A 169 11.05 18.33 -10.16
N LEU A 170 11.72 17.62 -9.23
CA LEU A 170 12.26 16.26 -9.44
C LEU A 170 11.19 15.28 -9.97
N PHE A 171 9.96 15.35 -9.47
CA PHE A 171 8.87 14.42 -9.82
C PHE A 171 7.82 15.03 -10.75
N LYS A 172 8.00 16.28 -11.21
CA LYS A 172 6.97 17.02 -11.94
C LYS A 172 6.61 16.39 -13.29
N ASN A 173 7.62 15.93 -14.03
CA ASN A 173 7.41 15.26 -15.31
C ASN A 173 6.63 13.94 -15.11
N ALA A 174 6.98 13.16 -14.09
CA ALA A 174 6.29 11.92 -13.74
C ALA A 174 4.82 12.17 -13.33
N LEU A 175 4.58 13.20 -12.51
CA LEU A 175 3.22 13.62 -12.17
C LEU A 175 2.40 14.03 -13.39
N GLY A 176 3.01 14.71 -14.36
CA GLY A 176 2.36 15.09 -15.62
C GLY A 176 1.83 13.88 -16.40
N GLU A 177 2.67 12.86 -16.60
CA GLU A 177 2.26 11.61 -17.28
C GLU A 177 1.17 10.88 -16.48
N LEU A 178 1.35 10.73 -15.16
CA LEU A 178 0.40 10.03 -14.30
C LEU A 178 -0.95 10.74 -14.24
N MET A 179 -0.97 12.07 -14.27
CA MET A 179 -2.22 12.84 -14.29
C MET A 179 -3.01 12.57 -15.57
N GLN A 180 -2.33 12.45 -16.72
CA GLN A 180 -2.98 12.05 -17.96
C GLN A 180 -3.53 10.63 -17.89
N LEU A 181 -2.78 9.70 -17.29
CA LEU A 181 -3.23 8.33 -17.07
C LEU A 181 -4.44 8.26 -16.13
N MET A 182 -4.42 8.97 -15.00
CA MET A 182 -5.54 9.01 -14.06
C MET A 182 -6.81 9.62 -14.68
N LYS A 183 -6.65 10.67 -15.49
CA LYS A 183 -7.76 11.23 -16.28
C LYS A 183 -8.31 10.21 -17.25
N LEU A 184 -7.44 9.48 -17.95
CA LEU A 184 -7.85 8.44 -18.89
C LEU A 184 -8.56 7.29 -18.17
N VAL A 185 -8.05 6.82 -17.02
CA VAL A 185 -8.69 5.75 -16.22
C VAL A 185 -10.06 6.21 -15.67
N GLY A 186 -10.17 7.46 -15.22
CA GLY A 186 -11.44 8.06 -14.83
C GLY A 186 -12.44 8.22 -15.99
N LEU A 187 -11.96 8.59 -17.18
CA LEU A 187 -12.77 8.77 -18.40
C LEU A 187 -13.16 7.45 -19.08
N LEU A 188 -12.29 6.44 -19.08
CA LEU A 188 -12.55 5.15 -19.72
C LEU A 188 -13.63 4.36 -18.97
N ARG A 189 -13.82 4.59 -17.67
CA ARG A 189 -14.85 3.94 -16.86
C ARG A 189 -16.10 4.79 -16.59
N SER A 190 -16.09 6.08 -16.93
CA SER A 190 -17.29 6.92 -16.92
C SER A 190 -18.13 6.79 -18.19
N LYS A 191 -17.66 6.07 -19.23
CA LYS A 191 -18.56 5.59 -20.29
C LYS A 191 -19.50 4.55 -19.67
N PRO A 192 -20.80 4.88 -19.48
CA PRO A 192 -21.74 3.86 -19.08
C PRO A 192 -21.80 2.81 -20.19
N LEU A 193 -22.03 1.58 -19.77
CA LEU A 193 -22.57 0.52 -20.62
C LEU A 193 -23.78 1.08 -21.38
N LEU A 194 -23.55 1.56 -22.61
CA LEU A 194 -24.56 1.69 -23.64
C LEU A 194 -24.19 0.65 -24.70
N ALA A 195 -24.56 -0.59 -24.39
CA ALA A 195 -24.81 -1.66 -25.34
C ALA A 195 -25.94 -2.52 -24.77
#